data_AF-A0A8S0G097-F1
#
_entry.id   AF-A0A8S0G097-F1
#
_cell.length_a   1.000
_cell.length_b   1.000
_cell.length_c   1.000
_cell.angle_alpha   90.00
_cell.angle_beta   90.00
_cell.angle_gamma   90.00
#
_symmetry.space_group_name_H-M   'P 1'
#
loop_
_entity.id
_entity.type
_entity.pdbx_description
1 polymer ?
#
loop_
_entity_poly.entity_id
_entity_poly.type
_entity_poly.pdbx_seq_one_letter_code
_entity_poly.pdbx_strand_id
1 'polypeptide(L)'
;MRAFGQVAAHEAMALGIEKAHQHGIAAVALHNSHHIGRIGYWAEQCAAAGFVSIHFVSVVGIPMVAPFHGRDSRFGTNPFCVVFPRKDNFPLLLDYATSAIAFGKTRVAWHKGVPVPPGCLIDVNGVPTTNPAVMQESPLGSLLTFAEHKGYALAAMCEILGGALSGHAVKRRIRKRYKPVPMPFLTA
;
A
#
# COMPACT_ATOMS: atom_id res chain seq x y z
N MET A 1 5.68 -11.56 17.39
CA MET A 1 4.82 -10.35 17.33
C MET A 1 5.41 -9.40 16.31
N ARG A 2 4.58 -8.67 15.54
CA ARG A 2 5.06 -7.60 14.64
C ARG A 2 5.03 -6.28 15.38
N ALA A 3 6.05 -5.44 15.24
CA ALA A 3 6.08 -4.11 15.83
C ALA A 3 5.05 -3.17 15.15
N PHE A 4 4.63 -2.11 15.85
CA PHE A 4 3.89 -1.03 15.23
C PHE A 4 4.69 -0.43 14.07
N GLY A 5 4.01 -0.15 12.96
CA GLY A 5 4.67 0.39 11.78
C GLY A 5 5.34 1.73 12.03
N GLN A 6 4.76 2.54 12.93
CA GLN A 6 5.30 3.81 13.37
C GLN A 6 6.66 3.68 14.07
N VAL A 7 6.86 2.61 14.84
CA VAL A 7 8.10 2.34 15.55
C VAL A 7 9.14 1.80 14.56
N ALA A 8 8.82 0.71 13.88
CA ALA A 8 9.77 0.03 13.00
C ALA A 8 10.21 0.91 11.80
N ALA A 9 9.31 1.70 11.22
CA ALA A 9 9.67 2.59 10.13
C ALA A 9 10.49 3.79 10.60
N HIS A 10 10.24 4.31 11.81
CA HIS A 10 11.08 5.37 12.38
C HIS A 10 12.51 4.88 12.60
N GLU A 11 12.68 3.70 13.20
CA GLU A 11 13.98 3.06 13.40
C GLU A 11 14.68 2.80 12.06
N ALA A 12 13.96 2.30 11.05
CA ALA A 12 14.50 2.07 9.72
C ALA A 12 14.99 3.38 9.05
N MET A 13 14.23 4.48 9.18
CA MET A 13 14.63 5.77 8.63
C MET A 13 15.86 6.32 9.35
N ALA A 14 15.92 6.24 10.68
CA ALA A 14 17.09 6.68 11.45
C ALA A 14 18.36 5.94 11.00
N LEU A 15 18.29 4.62 10.84
CA LEU A 15 19.40 3.80 10.32
C LEU A 15 19.78 4.17 8.88
N GLY A 16 18.79 4.41 8.02
CA GLY A 16 19.01 4.79 6.62
C GLY A 16 19.68 6.16 6.47
N ILE A 17 19.25 7.14 7.26
CA ILE A 17 19.81 8.49 7.31
C ILE A 17 21.27 8.45 7.78
N GLU A 18 21.55 7.74 8.87
CA GLU A 18 22.92 7.57 9.37
C GLU A 18 23.83 6.95 8.31
N LYS A 19 23.37 5.88 7.65
CA LYS A 19 24.13 5.27 6.54
C LYS A 19 24.34 6.22 5.37
N ALA A 20 23.35 7.03 5.02
CA ALA A 20 23.45 8.00 3.93
C ALA A 20 24.48 9.09 4.24
N HIS A 21 24.59 9.56 5.49
CA HIS A 21 25.67 10.46 5.89
C HIS A 21 27.06 9.84 5.68
N GLN A 22 27.20 8.55 5.96
CA GLN A 22 28.48 7.85 5.84
C GLN A 22 28.87 7.50 4.39
N HIS A 23 27.88 7.26 3.50
CA HIS A 23 28.13 6.67 2.17
C HIS A 23 27.66 7.55 0.99
N GLY A 24 26.99 8.67 1.26
CA GLY A 24 26.33 9.51 0.26
C GLY A 24 24.99 8.93 -0.24
N ILE A 25 24.96 7.64 -0.58
CA ILE A 25 23.75 6.91 -0.98
C ILE A 25 23.63 5.65 -0.12
N ALA A 26 22.47 5.43 0.48
CA ALA A 26 22.17 4.24 1.25
C ALA A 26 20.76 3.71 0.92
N ALA A 27 20.56 2.42 1.14
CA ALA A 27 19.26 1.78 1.05
C ALA A 27 18.95 1.07 2.37
N VAL A 28 17.70 1.16 2.82
CA VAL A 28 17.18 0.41 3.95
C VAL A 28 15.93 -0.34 3.50
N ALA A 29 15.86 -1.62 3.84
CA ALA A 29 14.71 -2.46 3.57
C ALA A 29 14.03 -2.84 4.89
N LEU A 30 12.72 -2.60 4.97
CA LEU A 30 11.90 -2.98 6.12
C LEU A 30 10.82 -3.95 5.65
N HIS A 31 10.80 -5.15 6.24
CA HIS A 31 9.78 -6.16 6.01
C HIS A 31 9.18 -6.62 7.34
N ASN A 32 8.04 -7.32 7.27
CA ASN A 32 7.34 -7.87 8.44
C ASN A 32 6.92 -6.82 9.50
N SER A 33 6.71 -5.58 9.07
CA SER A 33 6.14 -4.50 9.88
C SER A 33 4.61 -4.50 9.85
N HIS A 34 3.96 -3.93 10.86
CA HIS A 34 2.55 -3.56 10.75
C HIS A 34 2.37 -2.34 9.82
N HIS A 35 1.14 -1.85 9.67
CA HIS A 35 0.83 -0.68 8.85
C HIS A 35 1.68 0.55 9.23
N ILE A 36 2.51 1.03 8.31
CA ILE A 36 3.44 2.16 8.51
C ILE A 36 2.81 3.54 8.29
N GLY A 37 1.51 3.62 8.05
CA GLY A 37 0.81 4.91 7.96
C GLY A 37 1.05 5.65 6.64
N ARG A 38 1.18 6.97 6.72
CA ARG A 38 1.46 7.86 5.59
C ARG A 38 2.94 7.76 5.23
N ILE A 39 3.27 7.38 4.00
CA ILE A 39 4.67 7.16 3.59
C ILE A 39 5.45 8.47 3.57
N GLY A 40 4.79 9.57 3.21
CA GLY A 40 5.39 10.90 3.25
C GLY A 40 5.93 11.32 4.62
N TYR A 41 5.43 10.75 5.73
CA TYR A 41 5.99 11.02 7.06
C TYR A 41 7.44 10.52 7.19
N TRP A 42 7.74 9.36 6.60
CA TRP A 42 9.09 8.78 6.57
C TRP A 42 10.00 9.55 5.62
N ALA A 43 9.46 9.96 4.47
CA ALA A 43 10.19 10.78 3.51
C ALA A 43 10.52 12.17 4.09
N GLU A 44 9.61 12.78 4.85
CA GLU A 44 9.85 14.05 5.56
C GLU A 44 11.01 13.94 6.57
N GLN A 45 11.18 12.79 7.26
CA GLN A 45 12.34 12.56 8.13
C GLN A 45 13.64 12.59 7.33
N CYS A 46 13.69 11.93 6.17
CA CYS A 46 14.86 11.98 5.28
C CYS A 46 15.13 13.40 4.75
N ALA A 47 14.07 14.12 4.35
CA ALA A 47 14.20 15.48 3.83
C ALA A 47 14.66 16.47 4.90
N ALA A 48 14.21 16.33 6.15
CA ALA A 48 14.68 17.12 7.29
C ALA A 48 16.18 16.91 7.56
N ALA A 49 16.72 15.73 7.24
CA ALA A 49 18.15 15.43 7.28
C ALA A 49 18.91 15.85 6.00
N GLY A 50 18.25 16.53 5.05
CA GLY A 50 18.87 17.05 3.83
C GLY A 50 18.95 16.04 2.68
N PHE A 51 18.24 14.91 2.75
CA PHE A 51 18.28 13.86 1.73
C PHE A 51 17.05 13.83 0.82
N VAL A 52 17.31 13.53 -0.45
CA VAL A 52 16.30 12.93 -1.33
C VAL A 52 16.02 11.51 -0.83
N SER A 53 14.76 11.08 -0.83
CA SER A 53 14.42 9.68 -0.57
C SER A 53 13.34 9.18 -1.51
N ILE A 54 13.41 7.88 -1.83
CA ILE A 54 12.51 7.18 -2.75
C ILE A 54 12.02 5.91 -2.04
N HIS A 55 10.71 5.72 -1.97
CA HIS A 55 10.07 4.69 -1.18
C HIS A 55 9.15 3.84 -2.05
N PHE A 56 9.44 2.54 -2.10
CA PHE A 56 8.59 1.52 -2.72
C PHE A 56 7.94 0.70 -1.60
N VAL A 57 6.61 0.70 -1.51
CA VAL A 57 5.90 0.04 -0.41
C VAL A 57 4.90 -0.97 -0.95
N SER A 58 4.98 -2.20 -0.47
CA SER A 58 3.96 -3.23 -0.72
C SER A 58 3.03 -3.36 0.49
N VAL A 59 1.73 -3.57 0.24
CA VAL A 59 0.76 -3.81 1.32
C VAL A 59 0.49 -5.30 1.44
N VAL A 60 1.07 -5.93 2.45
CA VAL A 60 0.89 -7.37 2.74
C VAL A 60 -0.48 -7.62 3.39
N GLY A 61 -1.35 -8.42 2.75
CA GLY A 61 -2.71 -8.69 3.25
C GLY A 61 -3.72 -9.05 2.15
N ILE A 62 -5.02 -8.89 2.44
CA ILE A 62 -6.11 -9.15 1.49
C ILE A 62 -5.90 -8.31 0.21
N PRO A 63 -5.82 -8.93 -0.97
CA PRO A 63 -5.77 -8.20 -2.24
C PRO A 63 -6.99 -7.29 -2.41
N MET A 64 -6.78 -6.07 -2.91
CA MET A 64 -7.87 -5.10 -3.12
C MET A 64 -7.77 -4.28 -4.41
N VAL A 65 -6.69 -4.46 -5.19
CA VAL A 65 -6.48 -3.76 -6.46
C VAL A 65 -6.31 -4.78 -7.58
N ALA A 66 -7.02 -4.58 -8.69
CA ALA A 66 -6.93 -5.40 -9.90
C ALA A 66 -5.73 -4.96 -10.78
N PRO A 67 -5.01 -5.92 -11.39
CA PRO A 67 -4.07 -5.59 -12.46
C PRO A 67 -4.82 -5.00 -13.65
N PHE A 68 -4.13 -4.22 -14.47
CA PHE A 68 -4.67 -3.83 -15.77
C PHE A 68 -5.02 -5.07 -16.59
N HIS A 69 -6.17 -5.06 -17.28
CA HIS A 69 -6.83 -6.22 -17.90
C HIS A 69 -7.32 -7.34 -16.94
N GLY A 70 -7.09 -7.20 -15.63
CA GLY A 70 -7.67 -8.08 -14.62
C GLY A 70 -9.11 -7.74 -14.28
N ARG A 71 -9.83 -8.71 -13.71
CA ARG A 71 -11.21 -8.55 -13.22
C ARG A 71 -11.36 -8.86 -11.73
N ASP A 72 -10.27 -9.18 -11.04
CA ASP A 72 -10.24 -9.46 -9.62
C ASP A 72 -8.97 -8.91 -8.94
N SER A 73 -9.02 -8.80 -7.62
CA SER A 73 -7.94 -8.24 -6.82
C SER A 73 -6.68 -9.12 -6.77
N ARG A 74 -5.50 -8.54 -6.99
CA ARG A 74 -4.19 -9.25 -6.95
C ARG A 74 -3.15 -8.64 -6.02
N PHE A 75 -3.11 -7.30 -5.89
CA PHE A 75 -2.17 -6.61 -5.01
C PHE A 75 -2.87 -5.58 -4.11
N GLY A 76 -2.11 -4.93 -3.24
CA GLY A 76 -2.61 -3.85 -2.38
C GLY A 76 -2.55 -2.49 -3.08
N THR A 77 -2.88 -1.41 -2.36
CA THR A 77 -2.79 -0.04 -2.89
C THR A 77 -1.35 0.46 -3.09
N ASN A 78 -0.36 -0.30 -2.63
CA ASN A 78 1.08 -0.21 -2.91
C ASN A 78 1.59 1.22 -3.18
N PRO A 79 1.72 2.06 -2.14
CA PRO A 79 2.09 3.46 -2.35
C PRO A 79 3.53 3.63 -2.84
N PHE A 80 3.73 4.73 -3.56
CA PHE A 80 5.03 5.22 -4.01
C PHE A 80 5.23 6.63 -3.49
N CYS A 81 6.41 6.92 -2.95
CA CYS A 81 6.72 8.21 -2.37
C CYS A 81 8.13 8.67 -2.73
N VAL A 82 8.26 9.95 -3.07
CA VAL A 82 9.53 10.62 -3.36
C VAL A 82 9.52 12.00 -2.71
N VAL A 83 10.66 12.37 -2.14
CA VAL A 83 10.84 13.70 -1.56
C VAL A 83 12.12 14.36 -2.07
N PHE A 84 12.05 15.67 -2.30
CA PHE A 84 13.20 16.51 -2.57
C PHE A 84 13.27 17.65 -1.55
N PRO A 85 14.36 17.75 -0.74
CA PRO A 85 14.50 18.79 0.27
C PRO A 85 14.76 20.16 -0.37
N ARG A 86 14.25 21.23 0.26
CA ARG A 86 14.51 22.61 -0.14
C ARG A 86 14.97 23.40 1.08
N LYS A 87 16.01 24.21 0.92
CA LYS A 87 16.50 25.08 1.99
C LYS A 87 15.41 26.10 2.34
N ASP A 88 15.14 26.27 3.64
CA ASP A 88 14.22 27.26 4.21
C ASP A 88 12.78 27.19 3.63
N ASN A 89 12.35 26.01 3.14
CA ASN A 89 11.04 25.81 2.54
C ASN A 89 10.53 24.37 2.75
N PHE A 90 9.23 24.13 2.55
CA PHE A 90 8.67 22.78 2.59
C PHE A 90 9.27 21.92 1.46
N PRO A 91 9.52 20.61 1.68
CA PRO A 91 10.06 19.76 0.64
C PRO A 91 9.05 19.55 -0.49
N LEU A 92 9.54 19.29 -1.71
CA LEU A 92 8.67 18.79 -2.76
C LEU A 92 8.38 17.32 -2.45
N LEU A 93 7.13 16.99 -2.13
CA LEU A 93 6.72 15.67 -1.67
C LEU A 93 5.64 15.09 -2.59
N LEU A 94 5.95 13.94 -3.17
CA LEU A 94 5.02 13.07 -3.88
C LEU A 94 4.73 11.88 -2.96
N ASP A 95 3.46 11.69 -2.58
CA ASP A 95 3.03 10.56 -1.74
C ASP A 95 1.61 10.12 -2.15
N TYR A 96 1.50 8.98 -2.82
CA TYR A 96 0.21 8.45 -3.28
C TYR A 96 0.18 6.93 -3.35
N ALA A 97 -1.04 6.39 -3.27
CA ALA A 97 -1.33 5.00 -3.64
C ALA A 97 -1.21 4.80 -5.15
N THR A 98 -0.87 3.59 -5.58
CA THR A 98 -0.89 3.19 -7.00
C THR A 98 -2.28 2.80 -7.51
N SER A 99 -3.28 2.73 -6.62
CA SER A 99 -4.69 2.62 -6.98
C SER A 99 -5.27 3.95 -7.46
N ALA A 100 -6.28 3.90 -8.33
CA ALA A 100 -6.97 5.07 -8.89
C ALA A 100 -7.65 5.93 -7.81
N ILE A 101 -8.01 5.31 -6.68
CA ILE A 101 -8.49 5.98 -5.48
C ILE A 101 -7.95 5.26 -4.24
N ALA A 102 -7.68 5.99 -3.16
CA ALA A 102 -7.29 5.37 -1.90
C ALA A 102 -8.45 4.56 -1.30
N PHE A 103 -8.19 3.36 -0.76
CA PHE A 103 -9.21 2.54 -0.12
C PHE A 103 -9.97 3.31 0.99
N GLY A 104 -9.27 4.14 1.77
CA GLY A 104 -9.93 4.97 2.79
C GLY A 104 -10.96 5.96 2.21
N LYS A 105 -10.77 6.45 0.98
CA LYS A 105 -11.72 7.35 0.32
C LYS A 105 -12.98 6.63 -0.13
N THR A 106 -12.90 5.35 -0.52
CA THR A 106 -14.12 4.56 -0.82
C THR A 106 -14.93 4.34 0.46
N ARG A 107 -14.28 4.08 1.60
CA ARG A 107 -14.95 3.98 2.90
C ARG A 107 -15.63 5.30 3.30
N VAL A 108 -14.98 6.44 3.09
CA VAL A 108 -15.59 7.76 3.34
C VAL A 108 -16.81 7.99 2.44
N ALA A 109 -16.70 7.67 1.15
CA ALA A 109 -17.81 7.80 0.20
C ALA A 109 -18.98 6.89 0.56
N TRP A 110 -18.70 5.66 0.99
CA TRP A 110 -19.70 4.69 1.45
C TRP A 110 -20.46 5.19 2.69
N HIS A 111 -19.77 5.63 3.74
CA HIS A 111 -20.44 6.20 4.93
C HIS A 111 -21.27 7.45 4.61
N LYS A 112 -20.89 8.21 3.58
CA LYS A 112 -21.64 9.39 3.14
C LYS A 112 -22.78 9.07 2.18
N GLY A 113 -22.89 7.82 1.70
CA GLY A 113 -23.87 7.43 0.68
C GLY A 113 -23.66 8.12 -0.68
N VAL A 114 -22.42 8.52 -1.01
CA VAL A 114 -22.10 9.24 -2.27
C VAL A 114 -21.27 8.36 -3.22
N PRO A 115 -21.43 8.51 -4.55
CA PRO A 115 -20.59 7.80 -5.52
C PRO A 115 -19.13 8.28 -5.46
N VAL A 116 -18.21 7.42 -5.90
CA VAL A 116 -16.83 7.80 -6.21
C VAL A 116 -16.69 8.19 -7.69
N PRO A 117 -15.59 8.86 -8.10
CA PRO A 117 -15.35 9.14 -9.52
C PRO A 117 -15.34 7.87 -10.39
N PRO A 118 -15.76 7.97 -11.67
CA PRO A 118 -15.68 6.85 -12.61
C PRO A 118 -14.22 6.43 -12.86
N GLY A 119 -14.03 5.18 -13.30
CA GLY A 119 -12.69 4.63 -13.56
C GLY A 119 -11.91 4.24 -12.29
N CYS A 120 -12.53 4.31 -11.11
CA CYS A 120 -11.88 3.93 -9.86
C CYS A 120 -12.15 2.48 -9.42
N LEU A 121 -13.32 1.93 -9.71
CA LEU A 121 -13.81 0.66 -9.16
C LEU A 121 -14.38 -0.26 -10.24
N ILE A 122 -14.29 -1.56 -9.94
CA ILE A 122 -15.07 -2.62 -10.60
C ILE A 122 -15.82 -3.43 -9.53
N ASP A 123 -16.97 -3.97 -9.88
CA ASP A 123 -17.71 -4.90 -9.02
C ASP A 123 -17.11 -6.31 -9.02
N VAL A 124 -17.77 -7.27 -8.36
CA VAL A 124 -17.35 -8.68 -8.29
C VAL A 124 -17.26 -9.38 -9.66
N ASN A 125 -18.00 -8.89 -10.66
CA ASN A 125 -18.02 -9.44 -12.01
C ASN A 125 -17.00 -8.74 -12.94
N GLY A 126 -16.28 -7.73 -12.43
CA GLY A 126 -15.36 -6.92 -13.21
C GLY A 126 -16.04 -5.80 -14.01
N VAL A 127 -17.30 -5.47 -13.70
CA VAL A 127 -18.03 -4.39 -14.37
C VAL A 127 -17.68 -3.05 -13.72
N PRO A 128 -17.31 -2.00 -14.50
CA PRO A 128 -17.03 -0.68 -13.95
C PRO A 128 -18.20 -0.12 -13.12
N THR A 129 -17.89 0.48 -11.98
CA THR A 129 -18.89 1.05 -11.08
C THR A 129 -18.38 2.29 -10.36
N THR A 130 -19.29 3.15 -9.93
CA THR A 130 -19.03 4.29 -9.04
C THR A 130 -19.57 4.07 -7.63
N ASN A 131 -20.20 2.92 -7.36
CA ASN A 131 -20.74 2.59 -6.05
C ASN A 131 -19.63 2.12 -5.10
N PRO A 132 -19.31 2.86 -4.02
CA PRO A 132 -18.25 2.47 -3.08
C PRO A 132 -18.57 1.23 -2.23
N ALA A 133 -19.84 0.79 -2.18
CA ALA A 133 -20.25 -0.38 -1.40
C ALA A 133 -19.51 -1.65 -1.82
N VAL A 134 -19.11 -1.77 -3.10
CA VAL A 134 -18.34 -2.93 -3.59
C VAL A 134 -16.99 -3.10 -2.89
N MET A 135 -16.48 -2.08 -2.19
CA MET A 135 -15.23 -2.16 -1.43
C MET A 135 -15.44 -2.41 0.07
N GLN A 136 -16.67 -2.35 0.58
CA GLN A 136 -16.99 -2.44 2.01
C GLN A 136 -17.88 -3.64 2.34
N GLU A 137 -18.73 -4.07 1.39
CA GLU A 137 -19.74 -5.10 1.57
C GLU A 137 -19.50 -6.29 0.65
N SER A 138 -19.90 -7.49 1.08
CA SER A 138 -19.85 -8.68 0.23
C SER A 138 -21.05 -8.73 -0.72
N PRO A 139 -20.87 -9.11 -2.00
CA PRO A 139 -19.62 -9.55 -2.62
C PRO A 139 -18.66 -8.39 -2.95
N LEU A 140 -17.38 -8.55 -2.54
CA LEU A 140 -16.36 -7.53 -2.77
C LEU A 140 -15.97 -7.45 -4.25
N GLY A 141 -15.91 -6.23 -4.76
CA GLY A 141 -15.28 -5.86 -6.02
C GLY A 141 -13.79 -5.56 -5.86
N SER A 142 -13.27 -4.64 -6.67
CA SER A 142 -11.85 -4.28 -6.67
C SER A 142 -11.62 -2.81 -7.04
N LEU A 143 -10.53 -2.24 -6.51
CA LEU A 143 -9.99 -0.97 -6.97
C LEU A 143 -9.28 -1.18 -8.31
N LEU A 144 -9.33 -0.17 -9.19
CA LEU A 144 -8.47 -0.10 -10.36
C LEU A 144 -7.15 0.63 -10.03
N THR A 145 -6.16 0.49 -10.91
CA THR A 145 -4.89 1.23 -10.85
C THR A 145 -5.04 2.59 -11.52
N PHE A 146 -4.29 3.60 -11.06
CA PHE A 146 -4.35 4.92 -11.71
C PHE A 146 -3.79 4.82 -13.14
N ALA A 147 -4.37 5.57 -14.08
CA ALA A 147 -3.90 5.60 -15.47
C ALA A 147 -3.58 4.21 -16.06
N GLU A 148 -4.45 3.23 -15.77
CA GLU A 148 -4.42 1.89 -16.33
C GLU A 148 -3.05 1.20 -16.19
N HIS A 149 -2.41 0.85 -17.31
CA HIS A 149 -1.14 0.15 -17.34
C HIS A 149 0.01 0.89 -16.62
N LYS A 150 -0.05 2.22 -16.50
CA LYS A 150 1.00 3.01 -15.82
C LYS A 150 0.97 2.80 -14.31
N GLY A 151 -0.19 2.96 -13.68
CA GLY A 151 -0.35 2.69 -12.25
C GLY A 151 -0.18 1.21 -11.95
N TYR A 152 -0.60 0.32 -12.85
CA TYR A 152 -0.34 -1.11 -12.73
C TYR A 152 1.17 -1.43 -12.73
N ALA A 153 1.93 -0.90 -13.68
CA ALA A 153 3.37 -1.11 -13.73
C ALA A 153 4.04 -0.62 -12.44
N LEU A 154 3.67 0.57 -11.94
CA LEU A 154 4.22 1.08 -10.69
C LEU A 154 3.79 0.25 -9.46
N ALA A 155 2.55 -0.21 -9.40
CA ALA A 155 2.07 -1.09 -8.33
C ALA A 155 2.84 -2.41 -8.28
N ALA A 156 3.16 -2.98 -9.45
CA ALA A 156 3.97 -4.18 -9.58
C ALA A 156 5.43 -3.92 -9.14
N MET A 157 6.02 -2.77 -9.51
CA MET A 157 7.34 -2.37 -9.04
C MET A 157 7.38 -2.20 -7.52
N CYS A 158 6.36 -1.60 -6.92
CA CYS A 158 6.24 -1.51 -5.46
C CYS A 158 6.12 -2.89 -4.79
N GLU A 159 5.43 -3.84 -5.41
CA GLU A 159 5.33 -5.22 -4.92
C GLU A 159 6.70 -5.94 -4.96
N ILE A 160 7.47 -5.73 -6.03
CA ILE A 160 8.79 -6.37 -6.21
C ILE A 160 9.85 -5.70 -5.32
N LEU A 161 9.98 -4.37 -5.39
CA LEU A 161 11.03 -3.63 -4.68
C LEU A 161 10.69 -3.44 -3.20
N GLY A 162 9.42 -3.23 -2.86
CA GLY A 162 8.99 -3.10 -1.47
C GLY A 162 8.70 -4.44 -0.80
N GLY A 163 8.25 -5.45 -1.55
CA GLY A 163 7.93 -6.78 -1.03
C GLY A 163 9.07 -7.78 -1.18
N ALA A 164 9.38 -8.18 -2.42
CA ALA A 164 10.35 -9.23 -2.70
C ALA A 164 11.76 -8.88 -2.21
N LEU A 165 12.25 -7.70 -2.62
CA LEU A 165 13.61 -7.26 -2.33
C LEU A 165 13.85 -7.01 -0.84
N SER A 166 12.79 -6.65 -0.09
CA SER A 166 12.89 -6.48 1.36
C SER A 166 12.95 -7.80 2.12
N GLY A 167 12.87 -8.96 1.45
CA GLY A 167 12.84 -10.27 2.08
C GLY A 167 11.44 -10.77 2.44
N HIS A 168 10.38 -10.11 1.95
CA HIS A 168 9.00 -10.56 2.10
C HIS A 168 8.49 -11.34 0.88
N ALA A 169 7.45 -12.15 1.06
CA ALA A 169 6.81 -12.85 -0.05
C ALA A 169 6.01 -11.88 -0.94
N VAL A 170 6.18 -12.00 -2.26
CA VAL A 170 5.31 -11.35 -3.26
C VAL A 170 3.92 -11.96 -3.20
N LYS A 171 2.86 -11.14 -3.32
CA LYS A 171 1.49 -11.68 -3.37
C LYS A 171 1.32 -12.68 -4.50
N ARG A 172 0.97 -13.90 -4.12
CA ARG A 172 0.42 -14.96 -4.97
C ARG A 172 -1.01 -15.24 -4.51
N ARG A 173 -1.86 -15.75 -5.40
CA ARG A 173 -3.22 -16.18 -5.06
C ARG A 173 -3.17 -17.06 -3.80
N ILE A 174 -3.72 -16.57 -2.69
CA ILE A 174 -3.84 -17.36 -1.46
C ILE A 174 -4.80 -18.52 -1.78
N ARG A 175 -4.29 -19.75 -1.88
CA ARG A 175 -5.12 -20.94 -1.66
C ARG A 175 -5.69 -20.77 -0.26
N LYS A 176 -7.02 -20.63 -0.12
CA LYS A 176 -7.70 -20.59 1.18
C LYS A 176 -7.15 -21.71 2.08
N ARG A 177 -6.29 -21.38 3.05
CA ARG A 177 -6.06 -22.27 4.20
C ARG A 177 -7.18 -21.98 5.19
N TYR A 178 -8.37 -22.47 4.88
CA TYR A 178 -9.38 -22.66 5.91
C TYR A 178 -8.93 -23.90 6.69
N LYS A 179 -8.35 -23.72 7.87
CA LYS A 179 -8.33 -24.79 8.88
C LYS A 179 -9.56 -24.55 9.74
N PRO A 180 -10.63 -25.35 9.62
CA PRO A 180 -11.70 -25.29 10.60
C PRO A 180 -11.09 -25.62 11.97
N VAL A 181 -11.28 -24.74 12.94
CA VAL A 181 -11.05 -25.05 14.35
C VAL A 181 -12.22 -25.95 14.75
N PRO A 182 -11.99 -27.18 15.24
CA PRO A 182 -13.09 -27.99 15.77
C PRO A 182 -13.67 -27.25 16.99
N MET A 183 -14.95 -26.93 16.95
CA MET A 183 -15.69 -26.53 18.16
C MET A 183 -15.67 -27.72 19.13
N PRO A 184 -15.23 -27.55 20.39
CA PRO A 184 -15.42 -28.59 21.38
C PRO A 184 -16.93 -28.79 21.57
N PHE A 185 -17.40 -30.01 21.37
CA PHE A 185 -18.74 -30.44 21.74
C PHE A 185 -18.91 -30.19 23.25
N LEU A 186 -19.75 -29.22 23.61
CA LEU A 186 -20.43 -29.21 24.90
C LEU A 186 -21.66 -30.13 24.75
N THR A 187 -21.53 -31.37 25.21
CA THR A 187 -22.68 -32.17 25.64
C THR A 187 -22.93 -31.91 27.13
N ALA A 188 -24.21 -31.84 27.46
CA ALA A 188 -24.79 -31.59 28.78
C ALA A 188 -24.29 -32.55 29.88
#